data_AF-A0A6N7EVI2-F1
#
_entry.id   AF-A0A6N7EVI2-F1
#
_cell.length_a   1.000
_cell.length_b   1.000
_cell.length_c   1.000
_cell.angle_alpha   90.00
_cell.angle_beta   90.00
_cell.angle_gamma   90.00
#
_symmetry.space_group_name_H-M   'P 1'
#
loop_
_entity.id
_entity.type
_entity.pdbx_description
1 polymer ?
#
loop_
_entity_poly.entity_id
_entity_poly.type
_entity_poly.pdbx_seq_one_letter_code
_entity_poly.pdbx_strand_id
1 'polypeptide(L)'
;MIQTANDQLVAYFYGYENADGNTNGNTTGDALWLLTDALAVSQIEQGKTYTLPVYTGFVGNGGRFDSAPTTDRSGLTEWGNVELTFTGCNAATATLVGEDGTKSFEMIKLANVKGAECGDAVTNNPFFNISGTWYDTTESGLGFNVINTTNNQLLAYYYGYKSGANGNTHWLLSDALSVEAVVPGQTYTIPVYTGYAGNGGTFTSAPTDGNSGIRNWGTLQIRFDNCNSGSATLSGEDGSKSFNLVKLANLKGAACAQ
;
A
#
# COMPACT_ATOMS: atom_id res chain seq x y z
N MET A 1 7.51 0.03 -0.20
CA MET A 1 8.43 1.19 -0.19
C MET A 1 8.64 1.66 -1.61
N ILE A 2 8.74 2.97 -1.80
CA ILE A 2 8.85 3.62 -3.10
C ILE A 2 9.82 4.79 -2.97
N GLN A 3 10.79 4.89 -3.89
CA GLN A 3 11.46 6.16 -4.17
C GLN A 3 10.72 6.84 -5.33
N THR A 4 10.20 8.03 -5.09
CA THR A 4 9.46 8.81 -6.09
C THR A 4 10.41 9.56 -7.02
N ALA A 5 9.93 9.93 -8.20
CA ALA A 5 10.67 10.74 -9.17
C ALA A 5 11.07 12.14 -8.65
N ASN A 6 10.47 12.59 -7.55
CA ASN A 6 10.78 13.85 -6.88
C ASN A 6 11.81 13.68 -5.76
N ASP A 7 12.60 12.60 -5.79
CA ASP A 7 13.62 12.30 -4.79
C ASP A 7 13.05 12.20 -3.36
N GLN A 8 11.92 11.49 -3.22
CA GLN A 8 11.32 11.20 -1.92
C GLN A 8 11.24 9.70 -1.68
N LEU A 9 11.61 9.27 -0.48
CA LEU A 9 11.39 7.91 0.01
C LEU A 9 10.09 7.90 0.83
N VAL A 10 9.20 6.98 0.48
CA VAL A 10 7.96 6.69 1.21
C VAL A 10 7.84 5.18 1.46
N ALA A 11 7.37 4.80 2.63
CA ALA A 11 7.08 3.42 2.99
C ALA A 11 5.64 3.26 3.49
N TYR A 12 5.14 2.04 3.32
CA TYR A 12 3.82 1.62 3.72
C TYR A 12 3.96 0.21 4.31
N PHE A 13 3.33 -0.06 5.44
CA PHE A 13 3.30 -1.37 6.08
C PHE A 13 1.86 -1.77 6.38
N TYR A 14 1.60 -3.07 6.34
CA TYR A 14 0.30 -3.65 6.63
C TYR A 14 0.50 -4.79 7.63
N GLY A 15 -0.38 -4.89 8.60
CA GLY A 15 -0.26 -5.88 9.66
C GLY A 15 -1.45 -5.89 10.60
N TYR A 16 -1.18 -6.27 11.84
CA TYR A 16 -2.15 -6.31 12.92
C TYR A 16 -1.59 -5.53 14.11
N GLU A 17 -2.43 -4.84 14.86
CA GLU A 17 -2.07 -4.21 16.13
C GLU A 17 -1.82 -5.30 17.21
N ASN A 18 -1.35 -4.92 18.39
CA ASN A 18 -1.53 -5.80 19.54
C ASN A 18 -3.01 -5.77 19.97
N ALA A 19 -3.45 -6.80 20.70
CA ALA A 19 -4.76 -6.70 21.35
C ALA A 19 -4.68 -5.58 22.40
N ASP A 20 -5.46 -4.51 22.22
CA ASP A 20 -5.74 -3.58 23.30
C ASP A 20 -6.19 -4.41 24.50
N GLY A 21 -5.64 -4.17 25.69
CA GLY A 21 -6.01 -4.89 26.92
C GLY A 21 -7.49 -4.73 27.35
N ASN A 22 -8.40 -4.42 26.43
CA ASN A 22 -9.83 -4.31 26.59
C ASN A 22 -10.47 -5.69 26.83
N THR A 23 -11.26 -5.75 27.88
CA THR A 23 -11.78 -6.91 28.63
C THR A 23 -12.79 -7.80 27.91
N ASN A 24 -12.89 -7.72 26.58
CA ASN A 24 -13.91 -8.41 25.78
C ASN A 24 -13.50 -9.82 25.32
N GLY A 25 -12.35 -10.34 25.79
CA GLY A 25 -11.90 -11.69 25.45
C GLY A 25 -11.41 -11.87 24.00
N ASN A 26 -11.26 -10.78 23.24
CA ASN A 26 -10.62 -10.82 21.92
C ASN A 26 -9.10 -10.71 22.10
N THR A 27 -8.37 -11.79 21.83
CA THR A 27 -6.90 -11.86 21.94
C THR A 27 -6.19 -11.57 20.63
N THR A 28 -6.89 -11.03 19.62
CA THR A 28 -6.33 -10.73 18.29
C THR A 28 -6.38 -9.24 17.98
N GLY A 29 -5.34 -8.74 17.31
CA GLY A 29 -5.26 -7.33 16.90
C GLY A 29 -6.12 -7.04 15.67
N ASP A 30 -6.62 -5.81 15.60
CA ASP A 30 -7.29 -5.31 14.40
C ASP A 30 -6.28 -5.03 13.28
N ALA A 31 -6.78 -4.93 12.05
CA ALA A 31 -5.94 -4.64 10.89
C ALA A 31 -5.33 -3.24 11.00
N LEU A 32 -4.00 -3.17 10.88
CA LEU A 32 -3.22 -1.95 10.92
C LEU A 32 -2.64 -1.66 9.54
N TRP A 33 -2.66 -0.40 9.13
CA TRP A 33 -1.83 0.09 8.04
C TRP A 33 -1.05 1.31 8.52
N LEU A 34 0.21 1.35 8.13
CA LEU A 34 1.17 2.37 8.52
C LEU A 34 1.67 3.06 7.26
N LEU A 35 1.70 4.38 7.28
CA LEU A 35 2.18 5.25 6.21
C LEU A 35 3.32 6.11 6.74
N THR A 36 4.41 6.28 5.98
CA THR A 36 5.42 7.28 6.35
C THR A 36 5.15 8.63 5.69
N ASP A 37 5.68 9.69 6.29
CA ASP A 37 5.94 10.91 5.52
C ASP A 37 6.97 10.66 4.41
N ALA A 38 7.04 11.62 3.49
CA ALA A 38 8.02 11.64 2.43
C ALA A 38 9.36 12.18 2.95
N LEU A 39 10.39 11.32 2.98
CA LEU A 39 11.76 11.74 3.30
C LEU A 39 12.50 12.14 2.01
N ALA A 40 13.04 13.34 1.95
CA ALA A 40 13.86 13.78 0.81
C ALA A 40 15.16 12.94 0.74
N VAL A 41 15.28 12.12 -0.29
CA VAL A 41 16.40 11.22 -0.57
C VAL A 41 16.67 11.21 -2.07
N SER A 42 17.76 11.87 -2.48
CA SER A 42 18.20 11.88 -3.89
C SER A 42 18.71 10.52 -4.34
N GLN A 43 19.45 9.81 -3.49
CA GLN A 43 19.92 8.47 -3.78
C GLN A 43 19.88 7.60 -2.53
N ILE A 44 19.41 6.37 -2.69
CA ILE A 44 19.49 5.37 -1.63
C ILE A 44 20.93 4.83 -1.60
N GLU A 45 21.58 4.95 -0.44
CA GLU A 45 22.94 4.52 -0.18
C GLU A 45 22.91 3.17 0.54
N GLN A 46 23.66 2.20 0.02
CA GLN A 46 23.75 0.88 0.64
C GLN A 46 24.37 1.00 2.04
N GLY A 47 23.76 0.33 3.02
CA GLY A 47 24.19 0.33 4.42
C GLY A 47 23.80 1.57 5.22
N LYS A 48 23.24 2.61 4.58
CA LYS A 48 22.71 3.78 5.28
C LYS A 48 21.33 3.47 5.85
N THR A 49 21.10 3.91 7.09
CA THR A 49 19.79 3.84 7.74
C THR A 49 19.01 5.13 7.48
N TYR A 50 17.77 4.98 7.05
CA TYR A 50 16.81 6.05 6.86
C TYR A 50 15.71 5.94 7.91
N THR A 51 15.49 7.00 8.69
CA THR A 51 14.43 7.05 9.70
C THR A 51 13.30 7.94 9.21
N LEU A 52 12.08 7.43 9.21
CA LEU A 52 10.89 8.15 8.79
C LEU A 52 9.81 8.07 9.88
N PRO A 53 9.11 9.18 10.18
CA PRO A 53 7.95 9.12 11.05
C PRO A 53 6.85 8.33 10.34
N VAL A 54 6.07 7.60 11.14
CA VAL A 54 5.03 6.68 10.72
C VAL A 54 3.70 7.12 11.32
N TYR A 55 2.66 7.08 10.51
CA TYR A 55 1.31 7.47 10.84
C TYR A 55 0.33 6.33 10.57
N THR A 56 -0.73 6.25 11.37
CA THR A 56 -1.85 5.31 11.20
C THR A 56 -3.18 6.05 11.20
N GLY A 57 -4.22 5.47 10.60
CA GLY A 57 -5.58 5.98 10.76
C GLY A 57 -6.12 5.74 12.17
N PHE A 58 -7.00 6.61 12.66
CA PHE A 58 -7.69 6.40 13.95
C PHE A 58 -9.21 6.31 13.81
N VAL A 59 -9.82 5.52 14.69
CA VAL A 59 -11.27 5.39 14.82
C VAL A 59 -11.85 6.73 15.30
N GLY A 60 -12.83 7.26 14.57
CA GLY A 60 -13.48 8.53 14.89
C GLY A 60 -13.23 9.66 13.90
N ASN A 61 -12.35 9.48 12.91
CA ASN A 61 -11.99 10.52 11.94
C ASN A 61 -13.08 10.83 10.87
N GLY A 62 -14.20 10.10 10.88
CA GLY A 62 -15.32 10.25 9.95
C GLY A 62 -15.21 9.42 8.68
N GLY A 63 -14.06 8.81 8.39
CA GLY A 63 -13.80 8.07 7.16
C GLY A 63 -14.65 6.81 7.04
N ARG A 64 -15.20 6.56 5.86
CA ARG A 64 -15.98 5.35 5.53
C ARG A 64 -15.63 4.89 4.13
N PHE A 65 -15.99 3.65 3.81
CA PHE A 65 -15.80 3.11 2.47
C PHE A 65 -16.37 4.05 1.40
N ASP A 66 -17.52 4.67 1.65
CA ASP A 66 -18.27 5.54 0.74
C ASP A 66 -18.10 7.05 0.99
N SER A 67 -17.30 7.48 1.97
CA SER A 67 -17.10 8.90 2.26
C SER A 67 -15.72 9.21 2.84
N ALA A 68 -15.10 10.29 2.36
CA ALA A 68 -13.84 10.77 2.91
C ALA A 68 -13.94 11.16 4.40
N PRO A 69 -12.83 11.15 5.16
CA PRO A 69 -12.78 11.68 6.52
C PRO A 69 -13.32 13.12 6.60
N THR A 70 -13.97 13.45 7.72
CA THR A 70 -14.65 14.76 7.89
C THR A 70 -13.69 15.90 8.24
N THR A 71 -12.37 15.65 8.25
CA THR A 71 -11.36 16.62 8.67
C THR A 71 -10.18 16.61 7.68
N ASP A 72 -9.71 17.79 7.27
CA ASP A 72 -8.88 17.99 6.07
C ASP A 72 -7.37 17.70 6.23
N ARG A 73 -6.97 17.19 7.40
CA ARG A 73 -5.65 16.56 7.64
C ARG A 73 -5.67 15.49 8.75
N SER A 74 -6.81 15.25 9.38
CA SER A 74 -6.91 14.58 10.69
C SER A 74 -7.41 13.14 10.60
N GLY A 75 -7.19 12.47 9.48
CA GLY A 75 -7.46 11.03 9.38
C GLY A 75 -6.43 10.17 10.10
N LEU A 76 -5.24 10.74 10.34
CA LEU A 76 -4.05 10.02 10.77
C LEU A 76 -3.53 10.56 12.12
N THR A 77 -2.98 9.66 12.93
CA THR A 77 -2.21 9.96 14.14
C THR A 77 -0.78 9.45 13.97
N GLU A 78 0.17 10.11 14.61
CA GLU A 78 1.54 9.58 14.70
C GLU A 78 1.49 8.25 15.47
N TRP A 79 2.14 7.22 14.92
CA TRP A 79 2.24 5.89 15.52
C TRP A 79 3.66 5.59 16.01
N GLY A 80 4.67 6.16 15.36
CA GLY A 80 6.07 5.92 15.70
C GLY A 80 7.00 6.22 14.54
N ASN A 81 8.05 5.42 14.40
CA ASN A 81 9.05 5.57 13.35
C ASN A 81 9.36 4.22 12.69
N VAL A 82 9.85 4.29 11.46
CA VAL A 82 10.50 3.17 10.79
C VAL A 82 11.95 3.52 10.51
N GLU A 83 12.84 2.58 10.80
CA GLU A 83 14.22 2.59 10.37
C GLU A 83 14.41 1.60 9.22
N LEU A 84 14.94 2.09 8.10
CA LEU A 84 15.15 1.32 6.87
C LEU A 84 16.63 1.30 6.54
N THR A 85 17.23 0.11 6.49
CA THR A 85 18.62 -0.08 6.05
C THR A 85 18.65 -0.98 4.83
N PHE A 86 19.03 -0.43 3.68
CA PHE A 86 19.16 -1.21 2.45
C PHE A 86 20.52 -1.89 2.40
N THR A 87 20.56 -3.21 2.57
CA THR A 87 21.79 -4.01 2.55
C THR A 87 22.19 -4.45 1.15
N GLY A 88 21.27 -4.37 0.20
CA GLY A 88 21.51 -4.53 -1.22
C GLY A 88 20.28 -4.11 -2.02
N CYS A 89 20.29 -4.30 -3.34
CA CYS A 89 19.14 -3.86 -4.13
C CYS A 89 17.89 -4.74 -3.98
N ASN A 90 18.08 -5.99 -3.53
CA ASN A 90 16.98 -6.93 -3.28
C ASN A 90 16.78 -7.25 -1.79
N ALA A 91 17.52 -6.57 -0.91
CA ALA A 91 17.54 -6.88 0.51
C ALA A 91 17.61 -5.62 1.36
N ALA A 92 16.85 -5.59 2.44
CA ALA A 92 16.85 -4.51 3.40
C ALA A 92 16.38 -5.02 4.76
N THR A 93 16.73 -4.32 5.83
CA THR A 93 16.14 -4.53 7.15
C THR A 93 15.19 -3.37 7.42
N ALA A 94 14.00 -3.68 7.91
CA ALA A 94 13.08 -2.68 8.47
C ALA A 94 12.92 -2.92 9.96
N THR A 95 13.05 -1.86 10.75
CA THR A 95 12.73 -1.86 12.18
C THR A 95 11.62 -0.84 12.41
N LEU A 96 10.44 -1.33 12.77
CA LEU A 96 9.32 -0.51 13.22
C LEU A 96 9.45 -0.29 14.73
N VAL A 97 9.38 0.96 15.17
CA VAL A 97 9.41 1.36 16.57
C VAL A 97 8.21 2.26 16.82
N GLY A 98 7.21 1.76 17.54
CA GLY A 98 5.98 2.50 17.79
C GLY A 98 5.29 2.12 19.09
N GLU A 99 4.05 2.57 19.24
CA GLU A 99 3.22 2.35 20.44
C GLU A 99 3.03 0.85 20.76
N ASP A 100 2.98 0.00 19.73
CA ASP A 100 2.87 -1.46 19.83
C ASP A 100 4.20 -2.19 20.12
N GLY A 101 5.28 -1.43 20.33
CA GLY A 101 6.62 -1.91 20.59
C GLY A 101 7.54 -1.88 19.37
N THR A 102 8.59 -2.70 19.41
CA THR A 102 9.61 -2.76 18.37
C THR A 102 9.57 -4.09 17.63
N LYS A 103 9.61 -4.04 16.30
CA LYS A 103 9.70 -5.23 15.45
C LYS A 103 10.68 -5.00 14.31
N SER A 104 11.65 -5.90 14.19
CA SER A 104 12.59 -5.93 13.07
C SER A 104 12.31 -7.13 12.17
N PHE A 105 12.43 -6.93 10.87
CA PHE A 105 12.33 -8.01 9.90
C PHE A 105 13.26 -7.75 8.70
N GLU A 106 13.82 -8.85 8.20
CA GLU A 106 14.54 -8.89 6.95
C GLU A 106 13.53 -8.84 5.79
N MET A 107 13.74 -7.91 4.88
CA MET A 107 12.94 -7.71 3.68
C MET A 107 13.69 -8.26 2.48
N ILE A 108 13.00 -9.10 1.72
CA ILE A 108 13.45 -9.59 0.42
C ILE A 108 12.54 -9.01 -0.64
N LYS A 109 13.13 -8.42 -1.69
CA LYS A 109 12.38 -7.88 -2.83
C LYS A 109 11.77 -9.03 -3.63
N LEU A 110 10.45 -9.13 -3.60
CA LEU A 110 9.72 -10.23 -4.27
C LEU A 110 9.64 -10.08 -5.79
N ALA A 111 9.60 -8.84 -6.29
CA ALA A 111 9.59 -8.56 -7.71
C ALA A 111 10.20 -7.18 -8.01
N ASN A 112 10.79 -7.04 -9.20
CA ASN A 112 11.17 -5.73 -9.71
C ASN A 112 9.96 -5.03 -10.31
N VAL A 113 9.93 -3.71 -10.21
CA VAL A 113 8.97 -2.88 -10.94
C VAL A 113 9.54 -2.61 -12.33
N LYS A 114 8.73 -2.75 -13.39
CA LYS A 114 9.18 -2.46 -14.76
C LYS A 114 9.71 -1.02 -14.83
N GLY A 115 10.95 -0.85 -15.29
CA GLY A 115 11.63 0.44 -15.43
C GLY A 115 12.26 1.00 -14.15
N ALA A 116 12.16 0.31 -13.01
CA ALA A 116 12.87 0.67 -11.77
C ALA A 116 13.67 -0.54 -11.24
N GLU A 117 14.30 -1.27 -12.16
CA GLU A 117 15.20 -2.36 -11.86
C GLU A 117 16.48 -1.87 -11.18
N CYS A 118 17.13 -2.77 -10.45
CA CYS A 118 18.43 -2.55 -9.86
C CYS A 118 19.50 -2.38 -10.95
N GLY A 119 19.98 -1.15 -11.18
CA GLY A 119 20.98 -0.85 -12.22
C GLY A 119 20.92 0.60 -12.70
N ASP A 120 21.52 0.88 -13.85
CA ASP A 120 21.46 2.19 -14.48
C ASP A 120 20.03 2.59 -14.82
N ALA A 121 19.73 3.89 -14.71
CA ALA A 121 18.43 4.45 -15.04
C ALA A 121 18.00 4.02 -16.45
N VAL A 122 16.79 3.47 -16.59
CA VAL A 122 16.20 3.19 -17.90
C VAL A 122 15.84 4.53 -18.54
N THR A 123 16.75 5.09 -19.33
CA THR A 123 16.59 6.42 -19.97
C THR A 123 15.56 6.43 -21.09
N ASN A 124 15.13 5.25 -21.55
CA ASN A 124 14.07 5.06 -22.54
C ASN A 124 13.20 3.88 -22.12
N ASN A 125 12.26 4.11 -21.22
CA ASN A 125 11.31 3.08 -20.81
C ASN A 125 10.22 2.96 -21.91
N PRO A 126 10.17 1.88 -22.72
CA PRO A 126 9.17 1.74 -23.77
C PRO A 126 7.80 1.32 -23.21
N PHE A 127 7.67 1.16 -21.90
CA PHE A 127 6.47 0.62 -21.27
C PHE A 127 5.53 1.73 -20.85
N PHE A 128 4.23 1.46 -21.02
CA PHE A 128 3.16 2.21 -20.37
C PHE A 128 3.23 1.99 -18.86
N ASN A 129 3.98 2.85 -18.17
CA ASN A 129 4.33 2.67 -16.77
C ASN A 129 3.28 3.24 -15.82
N ILE A 130 2.35 2.36 -15.46
CA ILE A 130 1.26 2.64 -14.52
C ILE A 130 1.68 2.49 -13.05
N SER A 131 2.90 2.03 -12.76
CA SER A 131 3.31 1.77 -11.38
C SER A 131 3.45 3.08 -10.60
N GLY A 132 2.88 3.13 -9.41
CA GLY A 132 2.86 4.32 -8.55
C GLY A 132 1.63 4.38 -7.65
N THR A 133 1.45 5.54 -7.02
CA THR A 133 0.32 5.80 -6.13
C THR A 133 -0.77 6.55 -6.89
N TRP A 134 -2.00 6.04 -6.80
CA TRP A 134 -3.19 6.53 -7.50
C TRP A 134 -4.28 6.86 -6.49
N TYR A 135 -4.98 7.98 -6.69
CA TYR A 135 -6.02 8.44 -5.77
C TYR A 135 -7.16 9.11 -6.53
N ASP A 136 -8.32 9.23 -5.89
CA ASP A 136 -9.40 10.07 -6.38
C ASP A 136 -9.26 11.48 -5.79
N THR A 137 -9.20 12.50 -6.65
CA THR A 137 -9.03 13.90 -6.21
C THR A 137 -10.21 14.44 -5.40
N THR A 138 -11.35 13.78 -5.46
CA THR A 138 -12.57 14.18 -4.73
C THR A 138 -12.63 13.59 -3.32
N GLU A 139 -11.77 12.61 -3.00
CA GLU A 139 -11.80 11.89 -1.73
C GLU A 139 -10.39 11.68 -1.17
N SER A 140 -10.06 12.43 -0.12
CA SER A 140 -8.80 12.27 0.61
C SER A 140 -8.81 11.01 1.47
N GLY A 141 -7.63 10.38 1.64
CA GLY A 141 -7.44 9.25 2.56
C GLY A 141 -7.75 7.87 1.96
N LEU A 142 -8.15 7.80 0.69
CA LEU A 142 -8.42 6.57 -0.04
C LEU A 142 -7.52 6.49 -1.28
N GLY A 143 -7.14 5.28 -1.70
CA GLY A 143 -6.41 5.13 -2.96
C GLY A 143 -5.79 3.76 -3.16
N PHE A 144 -4.90 3.69 -4.15
CA PHE A 144 -4.26 2.47 -4.60
C PHE A 144 -2.75 2.69 -4.77
N ASN A 145 -1.96 1.74 -4.30
CA ASN A 145 -0.61 1.54 -4.83
C ASN A 145 -0.68 0.48 -5.91
N VAL A 146 -0.25 0.80 -7.13
CA VAL A 146 -0.27 -0.12 -8.26
C VAL A 146 1.16 -0.46 -8.68
N ILE A 147 1.41 -1.73 -8.97
CA ILE A 147 2.72 -2.23 -9.35
C ILE A 147 2.58 -3.12 -10.60
N ASN A 148 3.26 -2.73 -11.68
CA ASN A 148 3.51 -3.57 -12.84
C ASN A 148 4.91 -4.17 -12.73
N THR A 149 5.00 -5.48 -12.53
CA THR A 149 6.27 -6.15 -12.24
C THR A 149 6.98 -6.59 -13.51
N THR A 150 8.30 -6.80 -13.42
CA THR A 150 9.11 -7.38 -14.50
C THR A 150 8.69 -8.79 -14.89
N ASN A 151 7.91 -9.46 -14.03
CA ASN A 151 7.37 -10.80 -14.28
C ASN A 151 6.01 -10.75 -15.00
N ASN A 152 5.65 -9.62 -15.60
CA ASN A 152 4.38 -9.44 -16.31
C ASN A 152 3.18 -9.68 -15.38
N GLN A 153 3.21 -9.09 -14.18
CA GLN A 153 2.11 -9.14 -13.24
C GLN A 153 1.67 -7.74 -12.85
N LEU A 154 0.35 -7.56 -12.74
CA LEU A 154 -0.29 -6.37 -12.21
C LEU A 154 -0.79 -6.66 -10.79
N LEU A 155 -0.33 -5.86 -9.83
CA LEU A 155 -0.79 -5.88 -8.44
C LEU A 155 -1.34 -4.52 -8.05
N ALA A 156 -2.35 -4.51 -7.19
CA ALA A 156 -2.91 -3.32 -6.58
C ALA A 156 -3.13 -3.54 -5.08
N TYR A 157 -2.80 -2.51 -4.30
CA TYR A 157 -3.03 -2.45 -2.86
C TYR A 157 -3.93 -1.26 -2.60
N TYR A 158 -5.17 -1.52 -2.18
CA TYR A 158 -6.08 -0.46 -1.75
C TYR A 158 -5.82 -0.11 -0.29
N TYR A 159 -5.87 1.17 0.02
CA TYR A 159 -5.92 1.69 1.38
C TYR A 159 -7.14 2.59 1.52
N GLY A 160 -7.89 2.41 2.61
CA GLY A 160 -9.08 3.19 2.88
C GLY A 160 -9.79 2.81 4.16
N TYR A 161 -11.13 2.84 4.14
CA TYR A 161 -11.97 2.56 5.31
C TYR A 161 -13.03 1.51 5.01
N LYS A 162 -13.51 0.82 6.05
CA LYS A 162 -14.62 -0.15 5.97
C LYS A 162 -15.97 0.57 5.86
N SER A 163 -16.99 -0.13 5.39
CA SER A 163 -18.35 0.44 5.37
C SER A 163 -18.93 0.48 6.78
N GLY A 164 -19.72 1.52 7.07
CA GLY A 164 -20.44 1.66 8.33
C GLY A 164 -19.58 1.86 9.58
N ALA A 165 -18.26 1.97 9.46
CA ALA A 165 -17.33 2.04 10.57
C ALA A 165 -16.53 3.34 10.53
N ASN A 166 -16.75 4.20 11.53
CA ASN A 166 -16.19 5.54 11.62
C ASN A 166 -14.67 5.52 11.77
N GLY A 167 -13.93 5.56 10.66
CA GLY A 167 -12.46 5.59 10.65
C GLY A 167 -11.79 4.22 10.76
N ASN A 168 -12.55 3.11 10.78
CA ASN A 168 -11.94 1.78 10.78
C ASN A 168 -11.29 1.55 9.43
N THR A 169 -9.98 1.38 9.48
CA THR A 169 -9.17 1.29 8.29
C THR A 169 -9.37 -0.05 7.58
N HIS A 170 -9.15 -0.04 6.28
CA HIS A 170 -9.29 -1.21 5.44
C HIS A 170 -8.16 -1.25 4.43
N TRP A 171 -7.53 -2.40 4.32
CA TRP A 171 -6.56 -2.68 3.28
C TRP A 171 -7.03 -3.89 2.48
N LEU A 172 -6.93 -3.76 1.16
CA LEU A 172 -7.23 -4.85 0.24
C LEU A 172 -5.99 -5.12 -0.62
N LEU A 173 -5.66 -6.39 -0.76
CA LEU A 173 -4.59 -6.90 -1.60
C LEU A 173 -5.20 -7.55 -2.83
N SER A 174 -4.82 -7.13 -4.04
CA SER A 174 -5.20 -7.87 -5.24
C SER A 174 -4.41 -9.16 -5.40
N ASP A 175 -4.98 -10.11 -6.13
CA ASP A 175 -4.19 -11.18 -6.72
C ASP A 175 -3.13 -10.62 -7.70
N ALA A 176 -2.12 -11.42 -8.02
CA ALA A 176 -1.11 -11.08 -9.01
C ALA A 176 -1.59 -11.45 -10.43
N LEU A 177 -2.28 -10.52 -11.09
CA LEU A 177 -2.83 -10.77 -12.42
C LEU A 177 -1.70 -10.82 -13.46
N SER A 178 -1.51 -11.97 -14.12
CA SER A 178 -0.59 -12.09 -15.26
C SER A 178 -1.08 -11.27 -16.45
N VAL A 179 -0.29 -10.28 -16.85
CA VAL A 179 -0.53 -9.39 -18.01
C VAL A 179 0.77 -9.20 -18.79
N GLU A 180 0.78 -9.55 -20.08
CA GLU A 180 1.96 -9.36 -20.93
C GLU A 180 2.34 -7.87 -21.03
N ALA A 181 1.34 -7.02 -21.29
CA ALA A 181 1.45 -5.57 -21.26
C ALA A 181 0.15 -4.96 -20.71
N VAL A 182 0.29 -3.78 -20.09
CA VAL A 182 -0.86 -2.94 -19.75
C VAL A 182 -1.20 -2.09 -20.98
N VAL A 183 -2.45 -2.17 -21.43
CA VAL A 183 -2.95 -1.51 -22.63
C VAL A 183 -3.87 -0.36 -22.22
N PRO A 184 -3.61 0.88 -22.68
CA PRO A 184 -4.51 2.00 -22.43
C PRO A 184 -5.96 1.70 -22.86
N GLY A 185 -6.89 2.03 -21.99
CA GLY A 185 -8.33 1.82 -22.18
C GLY A 185 -8.83 0.40 -21.91
N GLN A 186 -7.96 -0.57 -21.66
CA GLN A 186 -8.35 -1.93 -21.28
C GLN A 186 -8.72 -1.99 -19.78
N THR A 187 -9.82 -2.69 -19.47
CA THR A 187 -10.22 -3.00 -18.09
C THR A 187 -9.67 -4.35 -17.67
N TYR A 188 -9.03 -4.39 -16.50
CA TYR A 188 -8.53 -5.59 -15.84
C TYR A 188 -9.42 -5.89 -14.64
N THR A 189 -9.85 -7.15 -14.48
CA THR A 189 -10.63 -7.61 -13.31
C THR A 189 -9.77 -8.55 -12.48
N ILE A 190 -9.59 -8.24 -11.20
CA ILE A 190 -8.66 -8.92 -10.30
C ILE A 190 -9.39 -9.25 -8.99
N PRO A 191 -9.35 -10.49 -8.49
CA PRO A 191 -9.79 -10.79 -7.13
C PRO A 191 -9.02 -9.96 -6.11
N VAL A 192 -9.68 -9.54 -5.03
CA VAL A 192 -9.05 -8.84 -3.91
C VAL A 192 -9.37 -9.53 -2.58
N TYR A 193 -8.39 -9.50 -1.70
CA TYR A 193 -8.39 -10.17 -0.42
C TYR A 193 -8.18 -9.18 0.72
N THR A 194 -8.62 -9.54 1.90
CA THR A 194 -8.44 -8.73 3.11
C THR A 194 -8.06 -9.59 4.31
N GLY A 195 -7.35 -9.00 5.27
CA GLY A 195 -7.16 -9.59 6.59
C GLY A 195 -8.46 -9.64 7.40
N TYR A 196 -8.53 -10.49 8.41
CA TYR A 196 -9.69 -10.59 9.29
C TYR A 196 -9.25 -10.85 10.74
N ALA A 197 -10.00 -10.28 11.69
CA ALA A 197 -9.80 -10.53 13.12
C ALA A 197 -10.00 -12.01 13.45
N GLY A 198 -9.28 -12.54 14.43
CA GLY A 198 -9.35 -13.95 14.81
C GLY A 198 -8.45 -14.90 14.01
N ASN A 199 -7.64 -14.41 13.06
CA ASN A 199 -6.68 -15.24 12.31
C ASN A 199 -5.41 -15.61 13.13
N GLY A 200 -5.34 -15.19 14.40
CA GLY A 200 -4.22 -15.43 15.30
C GLY A 200 -3.02 -14.49 15.12
N GLY A 201 -3.07 -13.56 14.17
CA GLY A 201 -2.02 -12.55 13.97
C GLY A 201 -2.09 -11.42 14.99
N THR A 202 -0.93 -10.92 15.38
CA THR A 202 -0.74 -9.68 16.17
C THR A 202 0.44 -8.90 15.59
N PHE A 203 0.75 -7.73 16.15
CA PHE A 203 1.95 -7.00 15.75
C PHE A 203 3.21 -7.88 15.86
N THR A 204 3.32 -8.68 16.91
CA THR A 204 4.51 -9.50 17.20
C THR A 204 4.40 -10.97 16.76
N SER A 205 3.21 -11.46 16.44
CA SER A 205 2.97 -12.88 16.10
C SER A 205 2.34 -13.04 14.72
N ALA A 206 2.81 -14.01 13.93
CA ALA A 206 2.21 -14.32 12.64
C ALA A 206 0.84 -15.02 12.81
N PRO A 207 -0.05 -14.95 11.81
CA PRO A 207 -1.29 -15.72 11.81
C PRO A 207 -1.08 -17.22 12.05
N THR A 208 -2.04 -17.87 12.71
CA THR A 208 -1.94 -19.29 13.11
C THR A 208 -2.38 -20.27 12.03
N ASP A 209 -3.11 -19.82 11.00
CA ASP A 209 -3.46 -20.61 9.82
C ASP A 209 -2.41 -20.47 8.71
N GLY A 210 -1.93 -21.60 8.18
CA GLY A 210 -0.99 -21.68 7.07
C GLY A 210 -1.57 -21.23 5.72
N ASN A 211 -2.89 -21.05 5.60
CA ASN A 211 -3.56 -20.54 4.40
C ASN A 211 -3.50 -19.02 4.26
N SER A 212 -2.55 -18.36 4.94
CA SER A 212 -2.36 -16.91 5.02
C SER A 212 -3.55 -16.22 5.67
N GLY A 213 -3.33 -15.36 6.67
CA GLY A 213 -4.38 -14.72 7.46
C GLY A 213 -5.28 -13.72 6.69
N ILE A 214 -5.60 -14.00 5.43
CA ILE A 214 -6.44 -13.24 4.51
C ILE A 214 -7.61 -14.11 4.04
N ARG A 215 -8.67 -13.45 3.58
CA ARG A 215 -9.83 -14.08 2.93
C ARG A 215 -10.23 -13.29 1.70
N ASN A 216 -10.96 -13.92 0.79
CA ASN A 216 -11.55 -13.21 -0.34
C ASN A 216 -12.51 -12.11 0.15
N TRP A 217 -12.35 -10.89 -0.34
CA TRP A 217 -13.25 -9.76 -0.04
C TRP A 217 -14.14 -9.43 -1.23
N GLY A 218 -13.65 -9.58 -2.46
CA GLY A 218 -14.38 -9.19 -3.66
C GLY A 218 -13.50 -9.04 -4.89
N THR A 219 -13.81 -8.05 -5.73
CA THR A 219 -13.12 -7.80 -7.00
C THR A 219 -12.75 -6.34 -7.19
N LEU A 220 -11.58 -6.10 -7.78
CA LEU A 220 -11.15 -4.83 -8.36
C LEU A 220 -11.29 -4.89 -9.88
N GLN A 221 -12.04 -3.96 -10.45
CA GLN A 221 -11.94 -3.63 -11.86
C GLN A 221 -11.09 -2.36 -11.99
N ILE A 222 -10.04 -2.37 -12.81
CA ILE A 222 -9.16 -1.21 -12.99
C ILE A 222 -8.87 -0.98 -14.47
N ARG A 223 -8.91 0.28 -14.89
CA ARG A 223 -8.67 0.72 -16.26
C ARG A 223 -7.78 1.96 -16.25
N PHE A 224 -6.73 1.94 -17.05
CA PHE A 224 -5.83 3.08 -17.21
C PHE A 224 -6.09 3.75 -18.56
N ASP A 225 -6.44 5.02 -18.57
CA ASP A 225 -6.67 5.79 -19.80
C ASP A 225 -5.36 6.27 -20.41
N ASN A 226 -4.46 6.75 -19.56
CA ASN A 226 -3.11 7.18 -19.90
C ASN A 226 -2.20 7.03 -18.66
N CYS A 227 -0.98 7.55 -18.76
CA CYS A 227 0.02 7.44 -17.70
C CYS A 227 -0.41 8.03 -16.35
N ASN A 228 -1.34 8.99 -16.36
CA ASN A 228 -1.68 9.80 -15.20
C ASN A 228 -3.17 9.76 -14.83
N SER A 229 -4.02 9.13 -15.64
CA SER A 229 -5.45 9.00 -15.36
C SER A 229 -6.00 7.60 -15.63
N GLY A 230 -7.00 7.23 -14.86
CA GLY A 230 -7.73 5.98 -15.03
C GLY A 230 -8.99 5.95 -14.18
N SER A 231 -9.55 4.76 -14.05
CA SER A 231 -10.69 4.49 -13.18
C SER A 231 -10.54 3.15 -12.50
N ALA A 232 -11.14 3.02 -11.33
CA ALA A 232 -11.24 1.75 -10.63
C ALA A 232 -12.65 1.56 -10.06
N THR A 233 -13.06 0.32 -9.90
CA THR A 233 -14.27 -0.07 -9.20
C THR A 233 -13.96 -1.24 -8.28
N LEU A 234 -14.12 -1.04 -6.98
CA LEU A 234 -14.11 -2.10 -5.99
C LEU A 234 -15.55 -2.59 -5.78
N SER A 235 -15.75 -3.90 -5.73
CA SER A 235 -17.05 -4.51 -5.41
C SER A 235 -16.84 -5.71 -4.50
N GLY A 236 -17.42 -5.71 -3.31
CA GLY A 236 -17.19 -6.73 -2.30
C GLY A 236 -18.09 -6.60 -1.07
N GLU A 237 -17.62 -7.14 0.06
CA GLU A 237 -18.36 -7.20 1.34
C GLU A 237 -18.88 -5.83 1.82
N ASP A 238 -18.15 -4.74 1.55
CA ASP A 238 -18.52 -3.37 1.96
C ASP A 238 -19.37 -2.61 0.94
N GLY A 239 -19.79 -3.29 -0.15
CA GLY A 239 -20.53 -2.71 -1.26
C GLY A 239 -19.67 -2.46 -2.49
N SER A 240 -20.11 -1.53 -3.34
CA SER A 240 -19.40 -1.17 -4.57
C SER A 240 -19.06 0.31 -4.59
N LYS A 241 -17.85 0.64 -5.02
CA LYS A 241 -17.35 2.01 -5.12
C LYS A 241 -16.48 2.20 -6.34
N SER A 242 -16.69 3.32 -7.04
CA SER A 242 -15.89 3.73 -8.19
C SER A 242 -15.01 4.92 -7.85
N PHE A 243 -13.86 5.00 -8.52
CA PHE A 243 -12.83 6.01 -8.33
C PHE A 243 -12.43 6.58 -9.70
N ASN A 244 -12.28 7.90 -9.78
CA ASN A 244 -11.63 8.59 -10.88
C ASN A 244 -10.16 8.81 -10.51
N LEU A 245 -9.29 7.94 -11.00
CA LEU A 245 -7.92 7.86 -10.54
C LEU A 245 -7.02 8.88 -11.22
N VAL A 246 -6.22 9.57 -10.41
CA VAL A 246 -5.08 10.40 -10.81
C VAL A 246 -3.81 9.83 -10.18
N LYS A 247 -2.73 9.76 -10.97
CA LYS A 247 -1.42 9.33 -10.47
C LYS A 247 -0.73 10.46 -9.73
N LEU A 248 -0.47 10.28 -8.43
CA LEU A 248 0.14 11.31 -7.58
C LEU A 248 1.65 11.45 -7.81
N ALA A 249 2.33 10.32 -7.96
CA ALA A 249 3.78 10.29 -8.09
C ALA A 249 4.24 9.17 -9.02
N ASN A 250 5.23 9.47 -9.86
CA ASN A 250 5.98 8.47 -10.59
C ASN A 250 7.05 7.86 -9.69
N LEU A 251 7.38 6.60 -9.97
CA LEU A 251 8.56 5.95 -9.40
C LEU A 251 9.82 6.53 -10.04
N LYS A 252 10.87 6.75 -9.25
CA LYS A 252 12.17 7.15 -9.78
C LYS A 252 12.67 6.09 -10.76
N GLY A 253 13.13 6.53 -11.95
CA GLY A 253 13.57 5.64 -13.04
C GLY A 253 12.43 5.07 -13.89
N ALA A 254 11.20 5.03 -13.38
CA ALA A 254 10.05 4.40 -14.01
C ALA A 254 9.05 5.44 -14.57
N ALA A 255 9.56 6.43 -15.30
CA ALA A 255 8.70 7.37 -16.02
C ALA A 255 7.87 6.63 -17.09
N CYS A 256 6.63 7.06 -17.26
CA CYS A 256 5.77 6.55 -18.32
C CYS A 256 6.08 7.27 -19.63
N ALA A 257 6.32 6.53 -20.71
CA ALA A 257 6.40 7.12 -22.04
C ALA A 257 5.00 7.62 -22.45
N GLN A 258 4.94 8.87 -22.92
CA GLN A 258 3.72 9.46 -23.49
C GLN A 258 3.44 8.91 -24.89
#